data_AF-A0A8C3BT87-F1
#
_entry.id   AF-A0A8C3BT87-F1
#
_cell.length_a   1.000
_cell.length_b   1.000
_cell.length_c   1.000
_cell.angle_alpha   90.00
_cell.angle_beta   90.00
_cell.angle_gamma   90.00
#
_symmetry.space_group_name_H-M   'P 1'
#
loop_
_entity.id
_entity.type
_entity.pdbx_description
1 polymer ?
#
loop_
_entity_poly.entity_id
_entity_poly.type
_entity_poly.pdbx_seq_one_letter_code
_entity_poly.pdbx_strand_id
1 'polypeptide(L)'
;MPAAGLQKPPSCWAVLSQDRVTIVLLAVGQDLYLLDNTSCSVVTPPGMSPSAGAYLQMAVSFNYRCLALFTDTGYIWMGLATLKEKLCEFNCSLRAPPKQMVWCMRPRSRQRAVVMAWDRQLMVVGNSTECIQYPLGRRDWGRSRRPAQAPRAAAAPSSPGCRCPQEAQRRYKRLTIEVLLDRLVLRRLYPLAIRICEYLRLSEIQGVSRILAHWACYKVQQKDKSDEEVAYAINQKLGDTPGISYSEIAARAYDCGRTELAIKLLEYEPRSGEQVPLLLKMKRSKLALSKAIESGDTDLVYTVVLHLKNELNRGTFFMTLQNQPVALSLYRQFCKHQERETLKDLYNQDDNHQELGNFHVHSSYSEKRIEGRVAALQNAVDEYYKAKNEFAAKATEDQIKLLRLQRHLQEDFDKPYLDLSLHDTVSTLILDGHHKKAEQLYRDFKIPDKRYWWLKINALATRGDWEEMEKFSKSKKSPIGYLPFVEIAVKHHNRYEAKKYAPRVTPEQRVKAFILVGCVGAGGAPGGAPGGARGQGWGWVQRRS
;
A
#
# COMPACT_ATOMS: atom_id res chain seq x y z
N MET A 1 5.98 -11.14 18.49
CA MET A 1 4.69 -11.77 18.88
C MET A 1 4.35 -12.80 17.82
N PRO A 2 4.33 -14.11 18.12
CA PRO A 2 3.97 -15.12 17.13
C PRO A 2 2.45 -15.06 16.93
N ALA A 3 2.01 -14.61 15.76
CA ALA A 3 0.60 -14.52 15.41
C ALA A 3 0.04 -15.91 15.04
N ALA A 4 -1.11 -16.25 15.64
CA ALA A 4 -2.03 -17.35 15.32
C ALA A 4 -1.56 -18.44 14.31
N GLY A 5 -1.08 -19.56 14.83
CA GLY A 5 -1.55 -20.92 14.46
C GLY A 5 -1.46 -21.46 13.01
N LEU A 6 -0.83 -20.79 12.05
CA LEU A 6 -0.70 -21.32 10.68
C LEU A 6 0.39 -22.43 10.61
N GLN A 7 -0.03 -23.69 10.49
CA GLN A 7 0.86 -24.86 10.37
C GLN A 7 1.58 -24.96 9.01
N LYS A 8 1.06 -24.30 7.97
CA LYS A 8 1.58 -24.30 6.59
C LYS A 8 1.42 -22.91 5.97
N PRO A 9 2.29 -22.51 5.02
CA PRO A 9 2.13 -21.25 4.31
C PRO A 9 0.81 -21.24 3.52
N PRO A 10 0.18 -20.07 3.36
CA PRO A 10 -1.06 -19.93 2.62
C PRO A 10 -0.87 -20.21 1.13
N SER A 11 -1.83 -20.91 0.52
CA SER A 11 -1.81 -21.21 -0.91
C SER A 11 -2.15 -19.98 -1.76
N CYS A 12 -3.10 -19.17 -1.30
CA CYS A 12 -3.44 -17.88 -1.88
C CYS A 12 -4.10 -16.98 -0.83
N TRP A 13 -4.14 -15.68 -1.11
CA TRP A 13 -4.77 -14.68 -0.24
C TRP A 13 -5.20 -13.45 -1.03
N ALA A 14 -6.11 -12.67 -0.47
CA ALA A 14 -6.56 -11.40 -1.02
C ALA A 14 -7.02 -10.44 0.07
N VAL A 15 -6.94 -9.14 -0.22
CA VAL A 15 -7.43 -8.08 0.67
C VAL A 15 -8.85 -7.70 0.27
N LEU A 16 -9.72 -7.60 1.27
CA LEU A 16 -11.09 -7.13 1.17
C LEU A 16 -11.22 -5.81 1.94
N SER A 17 -12.01 -4.88 1.41
CA SER A 17 -12.42 -3.67 2.12
C SER A 17 -13.93 -3.69 2.29
N GLN A 18 -14.40 -3.93 3.51
CA GLN A 18 -15.82 -3.91 3.87
C GLN A 18 -16.04 -2.84 4.95
N ASP A 19 -16.97 -1.92 4.74
CA ASP A 19 -17.34 -0.88 5.71
C ASP A 19 -16.15 -0.07 6.28
N ARG A 20 -15.15 0.22 5.43
CA ARG A 20 -13.87 0.89 5.78
C ARG A 20 -12.93 0.09 6.68
N VAL A 21 -13.21 -1.18 6.92
CA VAL A 21 -12.31 -2.13 7.59
C VAL A 21 -11.56 -2.94 6.54
N THR A 22 -10.25 -3.04 6.71
CA THR A 22 -9.39 -3.89 5.88
C THR A 22 -9.38 -5.29 6.49
N ILE A 23 -9.79 -6.27 5.69
CA ILE A 23 -9.88 -7.68 6.06
C ILE A 23 -8.98 -8.46 5.09
N VAL A 24 -8.25 -9.45 5.60
CA VAL A 24 -7.45 -10.36 4.75
C VAL A 24 -8.15 -11.70 4.69
N LEU A 25 -8.42 -12.16 3.47
CA LEU A 25 -8.91 -13.50 3.21
C LEU A 25 -7.74 -14.39 2.83
N LEU A 26 -7.55 -15.48 3.57
CA LEU A 26 -6.39 -16.35 3.47
C LEU A 26 -6.85 -17.78 3.23
N ALA A 27 -6.24 -18.50 2.28
CA ALA A 27 -6.51 -19.92 2.08
C ALA A 27 -5.31 -20.78 2.50
N VAL A 28 -5.57 -21.87 3.22
CA VAL A 28 -4.59 -22.92 3.52
C VAL A 28 -5.21 -24.27 3.17
N GLY A 29 -4.84 -24.81 2.02
CA GLY A 29 -5.43 -26.06 1.54
C GLY A 29 -6.92 -25.87 1.23
N GLN A 30 -7.79 -26.62 1.93
CA GLN A 30 -9.25 -26.56 1.77
C GLN A 30 -9.93 -25.58 2.74
N ASP A 31 -9.15 -24.98 3.65
CA ASP A 31 -9.65 -24.07 4.66
C ASP A 31 -9.45 -22.62 4.24
N LEU A 32 -10.44 -21.79 4.55
CA LEU A 32 -10.47 -20.38 4.21
C LEU A 32 -10.64 -19.58 5.51
N TYR A 33 -9.75 -18.64 5.76
CA TYR A 33 -9.66 -17.85 6.99
C TYR A 33 -9.91 -16.38 6.68
N LEU A 34 -10.71 -15.75 7.52
CA LEU A 34 -10.97 -14.31 7.50
C LEU A 34 -10.25 -13.68 8.68
N LEU A 35 -9.29 -12.81 8.37
CA LEU A 35 -8.41 -12.12 9.31
C LEU A 35 -8.79 -10.64 9.37
N ASP A 36 -9.09 -10.15 10.56
CA ASP A 36 -9.19 -8.72 10.84
C ASP A 36 -8.12 -8.31 11.88
N ASN A 37 -8.12 -7.05 12.31
CA ASN A 37 -7.12 -6.53 13.26
C ASN A 37 -7.16 -7.20 14.65
N THR A 38 -8.21 -7.97 14.96
CA THR A 38 -8.53 -8.49 16.29
C THR A 38 -8.81 -10.00 16.32
N SER A 39 -9.11 -10.62 15.19
CA SER A 39 -9.63 -11.99 15.11
C SER A 39 -9.17 -12.72 13.84
N CYS A 40 -9.14 -14.05 13.93
CA CYS A 40 -8.95 -14.97 12.83
C CYS A 40 -10.07 -16.02 12.92
N SER A 41 -10.94 -16.08 11.91
CA SER A 41 -12.08 -17.01 11.90
C SER A 41 -12.07 -17.86 10.63
N VAL A 42 -12.45 -19.13 10.76
CA VAL A 42 -12.64 -20.01 9.59
C VAL A 42 -13.98 -19.68 8.96
N VAL A 43 -13.99 -19.53 7.64
CA VAL A 43 -15.18 -19.20 6.84
C VAL A 43 -15.36 -20.20 5.71
N THR A 44 -16.60 -20.47 5.34
CA THR A 44 -16.93 -21.40 4.24
C THR A 44 -17.79 -20.67 3.21
N PRO A 45 -17.38 -20.64 1.92
CA PRO A 45 -18.20 -20.04 0.88
C PRO A 45 -19.56 -20.75 0.75
N PRO A 46 -20.67 -20.01 0.64
CA PRO A 46 -22.00 -20.60 0.58
C PRO A 46 -22.14 -21.47 -0.68
N GLY A 47 -22.69 -22.66 -0.50
CA GLY A 47 -22.94 -23.60 -1.59
C GLY A 47 -21.68 -24.09 -2.30
N MET A 48 -20.52 -24.06 -1.65
CA MET A 48 -19.29 -24.67 -2.14
C MET A 48 -19.44 -26.20 -2.18
N SER A 49 -19.04 -26.83 -3.29
CA SER A 49 -19.09 -28.29 -3.40
C SER A 49 -18.10 -28.96 -2.43
N PRO A 50 -18.49 -30.05 -1.72
CA PRO A 50 -17.56 -30.83 -0.91
C PRO A 50 -16.38 -31.41 -1.70
N SER A 51 -16.53 -31.52 -3.03
CA SER A 51 -15.48 -31.99 -3.94
C SER A 51 -14.58 -30.88 -4.48
N ALA A 52 -14.74 -29.64 -4.02
CA ALA A 52 -14.00 -28.50 -4.53
C ALA A 52 -12.49 -28.60 -4.27
N GLY A 53 -12.04 -29.30 -3.23
CA GLY A 53 -10.60 -29.47 -2.97
C GLY A 53 -9.93 -28.20 -2.45
N ALA A 54 -8.62 -28.08 -2.69
CA ALA A 54 -7.79 -27.01 -2.13
C ALA A 54 -7.85 -25.73 -2.99
N TYR A 55 -7.94 -24.57 -2.34
CA TYR A 55 -7.94 -23.28 -3.03
C TYR A 55 -6.53 -22.93 -3.51
N LEU A 56 -6.39 -22.64 -4.81
CA LEU A 56 -5.11 -22.30 -5.44
C LEU A 56 -5.02 -20.82 -5.80
N GLN A 57 -6.14 -20.17 -6.11
CA GLN A 57 -6.14 -18.76 -6.49
C GLN A 57 -7.46 -18.10 -6.13
N MET A 58 -7.40 -16.80 -5.83
CA MET A 58 -8.56 -15.98 -5.58
C MET A 58 -8.45 -14.63 -6.28
N ALA A 59 -9.58 -14.08 -6.68
CA ALA A 59 -9.67 -12.76 -7.29
C ALA A 59 -10.82 -11.98 -6.66
N VAL A 60 -10.55 -10.73 -6.31
CA VAL A 60 -11.53 -9.79 -5.74
C VAL A 60 -11.86 -8.75 -6.80
N SER A 61 -13.12 -8.38 -6.91
CA SER A 61 -13.53 -7.33 -7.85
C SER A 61 -12.97 -5.97 -7.41
N PHE A 62 -12.75 -5.07 -8.37
CA PHE A 62 -12.17 -3.74 -8.10
C PHE A 62 -12.93 -2.94 -7.02
N ASN A 63 -14.24 -3.10 -6.95
CA ASN A 63 -15.10 -2.46 -5.95
C ASN A 63 -15.24 -3.26 -4.63
N TYR A 64 -14.44 -4.31 -4.44
CA TYR A 64 -14.45 -5.21 -3.27
C TYR A 64 -15.78 -5.92 -2.99
N ARG A 65 -16.72 -5.95 -3.96
CA ARG A 65 -18.05 -6.55 -3.76
C ARG A 65 -18.13 -8.02 -4.12
N CYS A 66 -17.29 -8.51 -5.03
CA CYS A 66 -17.34 -9.89 -5.53
C CYS A 66 -16.01 -10.60 -5.27
N LEU A 67 -16.10 -11.91 -5.03
CA LEU A 67 -14.99 -12.81 -4.79
C LEU A 67 -15.12 -14.03 -5.68
N ALA A 68 -14.02 -14.39 -6.34
CA ALA A 68 -13.91 -15.61 -7.11
C ALA A 68 -12.79 -16.48 -6.57
N LEU A 69 -13.03 -17.78 -6.50
CA LEU A 69 -12.12 -18.79 -5.97
C LEU A 69 -11.90 -19.86 -7.03
N PHE A 70 -10.65 -20.27 -7.21
CA PHE A 70 -10.24 -21.36 -8.09
C PHE A 70 -9.55 -22.46 -7.27
N THR A 71 -9.90 -23.72 -7.53
CA THR A 71 -9.39 -24.87 -6.78
C THR A 71 -8.58 -25.85 -7.63
N ASP A 72 -7.85 -26.75 -6.96
CA ASP A 72 -7.03 -27.81 -7.58
C ASP A 72 -7.83 -28.87 -8.35
N THR A 73 -9.13 -28.97 -8.11
CA THR A 73 -10.05 -29.83 -8.89
C THR A 73 -10.59 -29.14 -10.15
N GLY A 74 -10.25 -27.87 -10.37
CA GLY A 74 -10.76 -27.04 -11.48
C GLY A 74 -12.11 -26.40 -11.19
N TYR A 75 -12.52 -26.37 -9.93
CA TYR A 75 -13.75 -25.72 -9.48
C TYR A 75 -13.57 -24.21 -9.40
N ILE A 76 -14.53 -23.48 -9.94
CA ILE A 76 -14.59 -22.02 -9.92
C ILE A 76 -15.85 -21.64 -9.16
N TRP A 77 -15.68 -20.96 -8.03
CA TRP A 77 -16.78 -20.40 -7.26
C TRP A 77 -16.79 -18.89 -7.41
N MET A 78 -17.96 -18.31 -7.64
CA MET A 78 -18.17 -16.88 -7.74
C MET A 78 -19.27 -16.45 -6.78
N GLY A 79 -19.00 -15.43 -5.96
CA GLY A 79 -19.96 -14.94 -4.98
C GLY A 79 -19.71 -13.49 -4.56
N LEU A 80 -20.52 -13.02 -3.61
CA LEU A 80 -20.23 -11.76 -2.92
C LEU A 80 -19.03 -11.91 -1.99
N ALA A 81 -18.22 -10.87 -1.88
CA ALA A 81 -17.05 -10.83 -1.00
C ALA A 81 -17.42 -10.93 0.50
N THR A 82 -18.67 -10.64 0.85
CA THR A 82 -19.23 -10.85 2.20
C THR A 82 -19.42 -12.32 2.55
N LEU A 83 -19.22 -13.24 1.60
CA LEU A 83 -19.47 -14.69 1.74
C LEU A 83 -20.92 -15.02 2.16
N LYS A 84 -21.87 -14.12 1.91
CA LYS A 84 -23.30 -14.33 2.23
C LYS A 84 -24.10 -14.90 1.07
N GLU A 85 -23.63 -14.73 -0.16
CA GLU A 85 -24.39 -15.08 -1.37
C GLU A 85 -23.47 -15.68 -2.44
N LYS A 86 -23.88 -16.84 -2.99
CA LYS A 86 -23.28 -17.47 -4.17
C LYS A 86 -23.92 -16.90 -5.43
N LEU A 87 -23.09 -16.48 -6.38
CA LEU A 87 -23.54 -15.98 -7.69
C LEU A 87 -23.55 -17.08 -8.74
N CYS A 88 -22.49 -17.88 -8.80
CA CYS A 88 -22.34 -18.94 -9.79
C CYS A 88 -21.25 -19.94 -9.36
N GLU A 89 -21.32 -21.15 -9.90
CA GLU A 89 -20.26 -22.14 -9.83
C GLU A 89 -20.03 -22.79 -11.20
N PHE A 90 -18.80 -23.12 -11.50
CA PHE A 90 -18.43 -23.73 -12.78
C PHE A 90 -17.23 -24.65 -12.59
N ASN A 91 -17.25 -25.83 -13.22
CA ASN A 91 -16.09 -26.73 -13.24
C ASN A 91 -15.46 -26.70 -14.64
N CYS A 92 -14.24 -26.16 -14.73
CA CYS A 92 -13.53 -26.05 -16.00
C CYS A 92 -12.68 -27.28 -16.35
N SER A 93 -12.59 -28.27 -15.47
CA SER A 93 -11.73 -29.46 -15.57
C SER A 93 -10.22 -29.17 -15.71
N LEU A 94 -9.80 -27.91 -15.68
CA LEU A 94 -8.39 -27.51 -15.66
C LEU A 94 -7.90 -27.54 -14.20
N ARG A 95 -6.90 -28.38 -13.92
CA ARG A 95 -6.33 -28.51 -12.55
C ARG A 95 -5.14 -27.58 -12.28
N ALA A 96 -4.53 -27.06 -13.34
CA ALA A 96 -3.43 -26.10 -13.19
C ALA A 96 -3.99 -24.72 -12.81
N PRO A 97 -3.39 -24.00 -11.85
CA PRO A 97 -3.82 -22.65 -11.51
C PRO A 97 -3.62 -21.70 -12.70
N PRO A 98 -4.56 -20.76 -12.95
CA PRO A 98 -4.36 -19.76 -13.98
C PRO A 98 -3.18 -18.85 -13.65
N LYS A 99 -2.49 -18.34 -14.68
CA LYS A 99 -1.45 -17.31 -14.50
C LYS A 99 -2.05 -15.98 -14.06
N GLN A 100 -3.28 -15.71 -14.49
CA GLN A 100 -4.00 -14.50 -14.14
C GLN A 100 -5.49 -14.81 -13.99
N MET A 101 -6.11 -14.24 -12.96
CA MET A 101 -7.53 -14.38 -12.67
C MET A 101 -8.05 -13.00 -12.27
N VAL A 102 -8.96 -12.43 -13.07
CA VAL A 102 -9.45 -11.07 -12.88
C VAL A 102 -10.95 -10.98 -13.09
N TRP A 103 -11.59 -10.10 -12.33
CA TRP A 103 -13.00 -9.76 -12.55
C TRP A 103 -13.14 -8.78 -13.70
N CYS A 104 -14.00 -9.13 -14.66
CA CYS A 104 -14.48 -8.24 -15.69
C CYS A 104 -15.93 -7.89 -15.39
N MET A 105 -16.12 -6.75 -14.74
CA MET A 105 -17.44 -6.24 -14.36
C MET A 105 -17.65 -4.89 -15.04
N ARG A 106 -18.81 -4.71 -15.69
CA ARG A 106 -19.24 -3.40 -16.18
C ARG A 106 -20.00 -2.66 -15.07
N PRO A 107 -19.70 -1.37 -14.81
CA PRO A 107 -20.49 -0.57 -13.88
C PRO A 107 -21.99 -0.67 -14.20
N ARG A 108 -22.85 -0.85 -13.19
CA ARG A 108 -24.33 -1.00 -13.31
C ARG A 108 -24.85 -2.24 -14.04
N SER A 109 -23.99 -3.07 -14.64
CA SER A 109 -24.41 -4.35 -15.21
C SER A 109 -24.61 -5.43 -14.14
N ARG A 110 -25.65 -6.24 -14.29
CA ARG A 110 -25.82 -7.49 -13.52
C ARG A 110 -24.95 -8.62 -14.05
N GLN A 111 -24.38 -8.47 -15.26
CA GLN A 111 -23.47 -9.45 -15.85
C GLN A 111 -22.10 -9.32 -15.19
N ARG A 112 -21.69 -10.37 -14.48
CA ARG A 112 -20.39 -10.46 -13.83
C ARG A 112 -19.65 -11.62 -14.47
N ALA A 113 -18.38 -11.41 -14.79
CA ALA A 113 -17.55 -12.45 -15.35
C ALA A 113 -16.16 -12.44 -14.74
N VAL A 114 -15.55 -13.61 -14.67
CA VAL A 114 -14.16 -13.80 -14.30
C VAL A 114 -13.41 -14.29 -15.53
N VAL A 115 -12.30 -13.63 -15.83
CA VAL A 115 -11.40 -14.01 -16.90
C VAL A 115 -10.18 -14.68 -16.29
N MET A 116 -9.88 -15.89 -16.77
CA MET A 116 -8.75 -16.71 -16.35
C MET A 116 -7.84 -16.97 -17.55
N ALA A 117 -6.54 -16.76 -17.38
CA ALA A 117 -5.54 -16.94 -18.43
C ALA A 117 -4.51 -18.01 -18.05
N TRP A 118 -4.31 -18.96 -18.94
CA TRP A 118 -3.24 -19.96 -18.95
C TRP A 118 -2.31 -19.72 -20.15
N ASP A 119 -1.23 -20.51 -20.26
CA ASP A 119 -0.22 -20.36 -21.32
C ASP A 119 -0.76 -20.38 -22.74
N ARG A 120 -1.83 -21.13 -22.99
CA ARG A 120 -2.39 -21.34 -24.35
C ARG A 120 -3.89 -21.15 -24.41
N GLN A 121 -4.50 -20.63 -23.35
CA GLN A 121 -5.95 -20.53 -23.26
C GLN A 121 -6.36 -19.38 -22.36
N LEU A 122 -7.37 -18.64 -22.78
CA LEU A 122 -8.10 -17.68 -21.98
C LEU A 122 -9.55 -18.15 -21.86
N MET A 123 -10.10 -18.10 -20.65
CA MET A 123 -11.45 -18.54 -20.35
C MET A 123 -12.22 -17.42 -19.67
N VAL A 124 -13.45 -17.17 -20.13
CA VAL A 124 -14.38 -16.23 -19.53
C VAL A 124 -15.54 -17.02 -18.94
N VAL A 125 -15.73 -16.92 -17.63
CA VAL A 125 -16.81 -17.57 -16.89
C VAL A 125 -17.74 -16.50 -16.36
N GLY A 126 -18.99 -16.53 -16.78
CA GLY A 126 -20.05 -15.59 -16.37
C GLY A 126 -21.07 -16.23 -15.43
N ASN A 127 -22.22 -15.59 -15.27
CA ASN A 127 -23.32 -16.13 -14.45
C ASN A 127 -24.08 -17.30 -15.12
N SER A 128 -23.69 -17.75 -16.31
CA SER A 128 -24.28 -18.89 -17.01
C SER A 128 -23.51 -20.18 -16.74
N THR A 129 -24.12 -21.32 -17.07
CA THR A 129 -23.46 -22.64 -17.05
C THR A 129 -22.47 -22.84 -18.20
N GLU A 130 -22.30 -21.84 -19.06
CA GLU A 130 -21.44 -21.89 -20.24
C GLU A 130 -20.23 -20.97 -20.04
N CYS A 131 -19.07 -21.38 -20.57
CA CYS A 131 -17.86 -20.57 -20.58
C CYS A 131 -17.44 -20.26 -22.01
N ILE A 132 -16.79 -19.11 -22.21
CA ILE A 132 -16.19 -18.74 -23.49
C ILE A 132 -14.70 -19.05 -23.43
N GLN A 133 -14.21 -19.86 -24.36
CA GLN A 133 -12.80 -20.27 -24.41
C GLN A 133 -12.12 -19.67 -25.66
N TYR A 134 -10.94 -19.09 -25.45
CA TYR A 134 -10.09 -18.52 -26.49
C TYR A 134 -8.72 -19.21 -26.48
N PRO A 135 -8.36 -19.99 -27.51
CA PRO A 135 -7.01 -20.54 -27.63
C PRO A 135 -6.01 -19.43 -27.95
N LEU A 136 -4.94 -19.32 -27.16
CA LEU A 136 -3.87 -18.34 -27.36
C LEU A 136 -2.76 -18.96 -28.23
N GLY A 137 -2.59 -18.43 -29.44
CA GLY A 137 -1.51 -18.80 -30.35
C GLY A 137 -0.16 -18.23 -29.89
N ARG A 138 0.94 -18.91 -30.24
CA ARG A 138 2.33 -18.59 -29.83
C ARG A 138 2.88 -17.21 -30.29
N ARG A 139 2.07 -16.29 -30.83
CA ARG A 139 2.54 -15.08 -31.53
C ARG A 139 1.93 -13.73 -31.12
N ASP A 140 1.04 -13.66 -30.14
CA ASP A 140 0.26 -12.44 -29.91
C ASP A 140 0.70 -11.55 -28.73
N TRP A 141 1.89 -11.77 -28.18
CA TRP A 141 2.52 -10.79 -27.30
C TRP A 141 3.93 -10.45 -27.76
N GLY A 142 4.09 -9.25 -28.32
CA GLY A 142 5.38 -8.63 -28.60
C GLY A 142 5.72 -8.46 -30.08
N ARG A 143 5.03 -7.55 -30.77
CA ARG A 143 5.60 -6.58 -31.74
C ARG A 143 4.46 -5.81 -32.42
N SER A 144 4.44 -4.50 -32.17
CA SER A 144 3.79 -3.53 -33.05
C SER A 144 4.31 -3.75 -34.49
N ARG A 145 3.45 -4.21 -35.40
CA ARG A 145 3.77 -4.32 -36.82
C ARG A 145 3.21 -3.12 -37.56
N ARG A 146 4.12 -2.31 -38.11
CA ARG A 146 3.85 -1.43 -39.26
C ARG A 146 3.32 -2.28 -40.44
N PRO A 147 2.48 -1.71 -41.33
CA PRO A 147 1.92 -2.46 -42.44
C PRO A 147 3.02 -2.80 -43.46
N ALA A 148 3.20 -4.09 -43.73
CA ALA A 148 4.09 -4.59 -44.77
C ALA A 148 3.40 -4.51 -46.14
N GLN A 149 4.16 -4.03 -47.12
CA GLN A 149 3.80 -3.94 -48.53
C GLN A 149 3.48 -5.34 -49.12
N ALA A 150 2.48 -5.37 -50.01
CA ALA A 150 2.09 -6.55 -50.76
C ALA A 150 3.16 -6.94 -51.81
N PRO A 151 3.37 -8.24 -52.08
CA PRO A 151 4.25 -8.65 -53.17
C PRO A 151 3.51 -8.58 -54.52
N ARG A 152 4.22 -8.07 -55.53
CA ARG A 152 3.91 -8.24 -56.95
C ARG A 152 4.32 -9.66 -57.39
N ALA A 153 3.45 -10.35 -58.12
CA ALA A 153 3.78 -11.41 -59.05
C ALA A 153 2.73 -11.32 -60.19
N ALA A 154 3.11 -10.88 -61.38
CA ALA A 154 3.77 -11.62 -62.46
C ALA A 154 2.73 -12.15 -63.45
N ALA A 155 2.84 -11.67 -64.69
CA ALA A 155 1.94 -11.90 -65.81
C ALA A 155 2.24 -13.24 -66.52
N ALA A 156 1.22 -13.80 -67.16
CA ALA A 156 1.34 -14.78 -68.24
C ALA A 156 0.20 -14.55 -69.28
N PRO A 157 0.38 -14.96 -70.56
CA PRO A 157 -0.14 -14.20 -71.70
C PRO A 157 -1.31 -14.84 -72.48
N SER A 158 -1.92 -13.97 -73.31
CA SER A 158 -2.63 -14.19 -74.59
C SER A 158 -3.90 -15.06 -74.67
N SER A 159 -5.03 -14.45 -75.07
CA SER A 159 -5.63 -14.58 -76.43
C SER A 159 -6.89 -13.69 -76.59
N PRO A 160 -7.24 -13.27 -77.83
CA PRO A 160 -8.15 -12.15 -78.07
C PRO A 160 -9.58 -12.61 -78.40
N GLY A 161 -10.58 -11.96 -77.81
CA GLY A 161 -11.97 -12.15 -78.22
C GLY A 161 -12.95 -11.61 -77.21
N CYS A 162 -13.86 -10.77 -77.69
CA CYS A 162 -15.02 -10.20 -76.98
C CYS A 162 -14.75 -8.97 -76.09
N ARG A 163 -14.91 -7.81 -76.74
CA ARG A 163 -15.25 -6.53 -76.10
C ARG A 163 -16.61 -6.65 -75.39
N CYS A 164 -16.59 -6.83 -74.08
CA CYS A 164 -17.67 -6.45 -73.17
C CYS A 164 -17.05 -5.74 -71.94
N PRO A 165 -17.74 -4.80 -71.29
CA PRO A 165 -17.12 -3.80 -70.42
C PRO A 165 -16.56 -4.43 -69.13
N GLN A 166 -15.25 -4.60 -69.07
CA GLN A 166 -14.52 -5.17 -67.91
C GLN A 166 -14.56 -4.26 -66.66
N GLU A 167 -15.10 -3.04 -66.75
CA GLU A 167 -15.14 -2.08 -65.64
C GLU A 167 -16.23 -2.39 -64.60
N ALA A 168 -17.34 -3.01 -65.00
CA ALA A 168 -18.39 -3.43 -64.07
C ALA A 168 -17.96 -4.66 -63.25
N GLN A 169 -17.29 -5.63 -63.88
CA GLN A 169 -16.84 -6.86 -63.21
C GLN A 169 -15.65 -6.65 -62.26
N ARG A 170 -14.77 -5.67 -62.51
CA ARG A 170 -13.68 -5.32 -61.56
C ARG A 170 -14.18 -4.58 -60.31
N ARG A 171 -15.27 -3.81 -60.38
CA ARG A 171 -15.87 -3.16 -59.20
C ARG A 171 -16.62 -4.14 -58.29
N TYR A 172 -17.17 -5.23 -58.85
CA TYR A 172 -17.92 -6.23 -58.08
C TYR A 172 -17.05 -7.30 -57.40
N LYS A 173 -15.86 -7.62 -57.93
CA LYS A 173 -14.94 -8.62 -57.33
C LYS A 173 -14.22 -8.19 -56.03
N ARG A 174 -14.51 -6.99 -55.50
CA ARG A 174 -13.95 -6.47 -54.23
C ARG A 174 -15.02 -5.85 -53.30
N LEU A 175 -16.28 -6.23 -53.44
CA LEU A 175 -17.34 -5.83 -52.51
C LEU A 175 -17.33 -6.79 -51.30
N THR A 176 -16.39 -6.58 -50.38
CA THR A 176 -16.46 -7.24 -49.07
C THR A 176 -17.62 -6.62 -48.26
N ILE A 177 -18.15 -7.38 -47.30
CA ILE A 177 -19.23 -6.92 -46.42
C ILE A 177 -18.83 -5.61 -45.73
N GLU A 178 -17.58 -5.47 -45.31
CA GLU A 178 -17.04 -4.24 -44.71
C GLU A 178 -17.10 -3.04 -45.65
N VAL A 179 -16.70 -3.20 -46.92
CA VAL A 179 -16.75 -2.13 -47.92
C VAL A 179 -18.19 -1.73 -48.26
N LEU A 180 -19.12 -2.70 -48.26
CA LEU A 180 -20.55 -2.41 -48.41
C LEU A 180 -21.06 -1.56 -47.25
N LEU A 181 -20.77 -1.98 -46.01
CA LEU A 181 -21.18 -1.27 -44.80
C LEU A 181 -20.58 0.14 -44.75
N ASP A 182 -19.29 0.30 -45.05
CA ASP A 182 -18.63 1.62 -45.10
C ASP A 182 -19.29 2.56 -46.12
N ARG A 183 -19.66 2.05 -47.31
CA ARG A 183 -20.38 2.85 -48.31
C ARG A 183 -21.77 3.27 -47.84
N LEU A 184 -22.50 2.39 -47.16
CA LEU A 184 -23.82 2.70 -46.60
C LEU A 184 -23.73 3.75 -45.49
N VAL A 185 -22.73 3.61 -44.61
CA VAL A 185 -22.41 4.56 -43.54
C VAL A 185 -22.05 5.94 -44.11
N LEU A 186 -21.18 6.01 -45.12
CA LEU A 186 -20.81 7.27 -45.79
C LEU A 186 -22.01 7.94 -46.49
N ARG A 187 -22.95 7.15 -47.02
CA ARG A 187 -24.22 7.65 -47.59
C ARG A 187 -25.29 7.95 -46.54
N ARG A 188 -24.97 7.82 -45.26
CA ARG A 188 -25.86 8.08 -44.12
C ARG A 188 -27.07 7.14 -44.03
N LEU A 189 -26.99 5.97 -44.67
CA LEU A 189 -28.01 4.91 -44.63
C LEU A 189 -27.81 4.00 -43.42
N TYR A 190 -27.70 4.61 -42.23
CA TYR A 190 -27.39 3.89 -40.97
C TYR A 190 -28.39 2.77 -40.63
N PRO A 191 -29.73 2.96 -40.74
CA PRO A 191 -30.68 1.89 -40.41
C PRO A 191 -30.52 0.66 -41.31
N LEU A 192 -30.24 0.88 -42.60
CA LEU A 192 -30.02 -0.22 -43.55
C LEU A 192 -28.73 -0.96 -43.23
N ALA A 193 -27.65 -0.23 -42.90
CA ALA A 193 -26.38 -0.82 -42.50
C ALA A 193 -26.52 -1.67 -41.21
N ILE A 194 -27.30 -1.19 -40.22
CA ILE A 194 -27.56 -1.92 -38.98
C ILE A 194 -28.32 -3.22 -39.26
N ARG A 195 -29.40 -3.18 -40.06
CA ARG A 195 -30.17 -4.39 -40.42
C ARG A 195 -29.32 -5.42 -41.17
N ILE A 196 -28.39 -4.96 -42.01
CA ILE A 196 -27.45 -5.86 -42.71
C ILE A 196 -26.48 -6.49 -41.70
N CYS A 197 -25.95 -5.74 -40.72
CA CYS A 197 -25.11 -6.30 -39.66
C CYS A 197 -25.84 -7.35 -38.80
N GLU A 198 -27.10 -7.07 -38.44
CA GLU A 198 -27.95 -8.00 -37.69
C GLU A 198 -28.23 -9.28 -38.49
N TYR A 199 -28.58 -9.13 -39.77
CA TYR A 199 -28.83 -10.26 -40.66
C TYR A 199 -27.58 -11.15 -40.84
N LEU A 200 -26.41 -10.53 -40.99
CA LEU A 200 -25.14 -11.24 -41.17
C LEU A 200 -24.52 -11.73 -39.86
N ARG A 201 -25.14 -11.46 -38.70
CA ARG A 201 -24.67 -11.83 -37.36
C ARG A 201 -23.20 -11.44 -37.12
N LEU A 202 -22.82 -10.25 -37.58
CA LEU A 202 -21.49 -9.72 -37.33
C LEU A 202 -21.31 -9.44 -35.82
N SER A 203 -20.07 -9.57 -35.32
CA SER A 203 -19.77 -9.25 -33.94
C SER A 203 -20.19 -7.80 -33.63
N GLU A 204 -20.73 -7.55 -32.42
CA GLU A 204 -21.27 -6.24 -32.05
C GLU A 204 -20.25 -5.10 -32.27
N ILE A 205 -18.97 -5.38 -31.97
CA ILE A 205 -17.85 -4.46 -32.12
C ILE A 205 -17.55 -4.14 -33.60
N GLN A 206 -17.57 -5.14 -34.49
CA GLN A 206 -17.25 -4.94 -35.92
C GLN A 206 -18.48 -4.50 -36.75
N GLY A 207 -19.68 -4.75 -36.26
CA GLY A 207 -20.95 -4.44 -36.92
C GLY A 207 -21.61 -3.17 -36.39
N VAL A 208 -22.54 -3.34 -35.45
CA VAL A 208 -23.48 -2.29 -35.02
C VAL A 208 -22.78 -1.17 -34.27
N SER A 209 -21.86 -1.48 -33.35
CA SER A 209 -21.16 -0.46 -32.54
C SER A 209 -20.33 0.49 -33.39
N ARG A 210 -19.65 -0.03 -34.43
CA ARG A 210 -18.90 0.79 -35.40
C ARG A 210 -19.80 1.75 -36.17
N ILE A 211 -20.96 1.27 -36.63
CA ILE A 211 -21.93 2.10 -37.37
C ILE A 211 -22.50 3.20 -36.46
N LEU A 212 -22.83 2.86 -35.22
CA LEU A 212 -23.33 3.80 -34.23
C LEU A 212 -22.29 4.86 -33.84
N ALA A 213 -21.02 4.48 -33.67
CA ALA A 213 -19.93 5.42 -33.44
C ALA A 213 -19.79 6.42 -34.60
N HIS A 214 -19.83 5.95 -35.85
CA HIS A 214 -19.79 6.85 -37.02
C HIS A 214 -21.02 7.76 -37.09
N TRP A 215 -22.22 7.25 -36.77
CA TRP A 215 -23.43 8.06 -36.67
C TRP A 215 -23.29 9.17 -35.62
N ALA A 216 -22.74 8.85 -34.45
CA ALA A 216 -22.47 9.85 -33.40
C ALA A 216 -21.43 10.89 -33.84
N CYS A 217 -20.32 10.47 -34.47
CA CYS A 217 -19.33 11.37 -35.04
C CYS A 217 -19.89 12.30 -36.14
N TYR A 218 -20.88 11.84 -36.89
CA TYR A 218 -21.63 12.69 -37.82
C TYR A 218 -22.59 13.63 -37.09
N LYS A 219 -23.26 13.16 -36.03
CA LYS A 219 -24.21 13.94 -35.24
C LYS A 219 -23.55 15.13 -34.54
N VAL A 220 -22.35 14.96 -33.98
CA VAL A 220 -21.62 16.06 -33.33
C VAL A 220 -21.21 17.19 -34.28
N GLN A 221 -21.12 16.91 -35.59
CA GLN A 221 -20.79 17.90 -36.62
C GLN A 221 -21.97 18.81 -36.99
N GLN A 222 -23.19 18.51 -36.55
CA GLN A 222 -24.40 19.31 -36.83
C GLN A 222 -24.38 20.61 -36.01
N LYS A 223 -24.03 21.74 -36.66
CA LYS A 223 -23.93 23.07 -36.03
C LYS A 223 -25.29 23.76 -35.80
N ASP A 224 -26.34 23.25 -36.40
CA ASP A 224 -27.72 23.76 -36.36
C ASP A 224 -28.48 23.42 -35.06
N LYS A 225 -27.89 22.61 -34.17
CA LYS A 225 -28.54 22.09 -32.95
C LYS A 225 -27.75 22.42 -31.71
N SER A 226 -28.44 22.61 -30.59
CA SER A 226 -27.82 22.89 -29.30
C SER A 226 -26.91 21.74 -28.83
N ASP A 227 -25.89 22.07 -28.04
CA ASP A 227 -24.94 21.09 -27.50
C ASP A 227 -25.66 20.10 -26.56
N GLU A 228 -26.67 20.57 -25.81
CA GLU A 228 -27.52 19.78 -24.93
C GLU A 228 -28.31 18.72 -25.69
N GLU A 229 -29.02 19.11 -26.75
CA GLU A 229 -29.85 18.21 -27.54
C GLU A 229 -29.00 17.15 -28.24
N VAL A 230 -27.84 17.54 -28.75
CA VAL A 230 -26.92 16.61 -29.42
C VAL A 230 -26.35 15.60 -28.43
N ALA A 231 -25.90 16.05 -27.25
CA ALA A 231 -25.40 15.16 -26.20
C ALA A 231 -26.48 14.16 -25.74
N TYR A 232 -27.69 14.66 -25.47
CA TYR A 232 -28.81 13.83 -25.03
C TYR A 232 -29.21 12.81 -26.11
N ALA A 233 -29.33 13.22 -27.37
CA ALA A 233 -29.70 12.31 -28.45
C ALA A 233 -28.64 11.24 -28.70
N ILE A 234 -27.35 11.57 -28.55
CA ILE A 234 -26.26 10.61 -28.66
C ILE A 234 -26.34 9.61 -27.50
N ASN A 235 -26.45 10.08 -26.26
CA ASN A 235 -26.54 9.22 -25.09
C ASN A 235 -27.80 8.32 -25.10
N GLN A 236 -28.95 8.85 -25.52
CA GLN A 236 -30.18 8.07 -25.64
C GLN A 236 -30.05 6.91 -26.62
N LYS A 237 -29.30 7.09 -27.71
CA LYS A 237 -29.15 6.06 -28.75
C LYS A 237 -27.98 5.11 -28.52
N LEU A 238 -26.87 5.62 -27.99
CA LEU A 238 -25.69 4.81 -27.69
C LEU A 238 -25.80 4.11 -26.33
N GLY A 239 -26.35 4.77 -25.31
CA GLY A 239 -26.45 4.25 -23.95
C GLY A 239 -25.15 3.60 -23.49
N ASP A 240 -25.28 2.36 -22.99
CA ASP A 240 -24.17 1.50 -22.55
C ASP A 240 -23.74 0.48 -23.62
N THR A 241 -23.90 0.80 -24.91
CA THR A 241 -23.59 -0.13 -26.01
C THR A 241 -22.12 -0.58 -25.94
N PRO A 242 -21.85 -1.90 -25.89
CA PRO A 242 -20.48 -2.44 -25.82
C PRO A 242 -19.61 -1.98 -26.99
N GLY A 243 -18.37 -1.60 -26.70
CA GLY A 243 -17.36 -1.30 -27.72
C GLY A 243 -17.41 0.12 -28.29
N ILE A 244 -18.26 1.00 -27.77
CA ILE A 244 -18.29 2.42 -28.16
C ILE A 244 -17.58 3.27 -27.10
N SER A 245 -16.67 4.12 -27.55
CA SER A 245 -15.92 5.07 -26.71
C SER A 245 -16.53 6.47 -26.85
N TYR A 246 -17.12 7.00 -25.78
CA TYR A 246 -17.56 8.39 -25.76
C TYR A 246 -16.38 9.35 -25.85
N SER A 247 -15.19 8.96 -25.39
CA SER A 247 -13.95 9.75 -25.56
C SER A 247 -13.62 10.04 -27.04
N GLU A 248 -13.82 9.08 -27.94
CA GLU A 248 -13.56 9.25 -29.38
C GLU A 248 -14.57 10.23 -30.00
N ILE A 249 -15.84 10.11 -29.61
CA ILE A 249 -16.93 10.99 -30.08
C ILE A 249 -16.71 12.41 -29.54
N ALA A 250 -16.32 12.56 -28.28
CA ALA A 250 -15.99 13.83 -27.65
C ALA A 250 -14.76 14.48 -28.30
N ALA A 251 -13.73 13.70 -28.62
CA ALA A 251 -12.57 14.20 -29.36
C ALA A 251 -13.01 14.76 -30.73
N ARG A 252 -13.92 14.08 -31.42
CA ARG A 252 -14.47 14.59 -32.69
C ARG A 252 -15.30 15.87 -32.50
N ALA A 253 -16.07 15.98 -31.43
CA ALA A 253 -16.81 17.21 -31.10
C ALA A 253 -15.85 18.39 -30.84
N TYR A 254 -14.75 18.13 -30.13
CA TYR A 254 -13.70 19.11 -29.87
C TYR A 254 -12.99 19.55 -31.16
N ASP A 255 -12.63 18.62 -32.05
CA ASP A 255 -12.04 18.93 -33.36
C ASP A 255 -12.96 19.80 -34.24
N CYS A 256 -14.27 19.74 -34.00
CA CYS A 256 -15.27 20.58 -34.67
C CYS A 256 -15.47 21.96 -33.99
N GLY A 257 -14.72 22.25 -32.93
CA GLY A 257 -14.81 23.49 -32.14
C GLY A 257 -15.92 23.51 -31.09
N ARG A 258 -16.62 22.38 -30.84
CA ARG A 258 -17.71 22.30 -29.87
C ARG A 258 -17.21 21.77 -28.52
N THR A 259 -16.49 22.61 -27.80
CA THR A 259 -15.84 22.24 -26.53
C THR A 259 -16.85 21.85 -25.43
N GLU A 260 -17.97 22.56 -25.31
CA GLU A 260 -18.99 22.25 -24.28
C GLU A 260 -19.70 20.92 -24.56
N LEU A 261 -20.07 20.67 -25.83
CA LEU A 261 -20.55 19.34 -26.26
C LEU A 261 -19.54 18.23 -25.93
N ALA A 262 -18.24 18.45 -26.19
CA ALA A 262 -17.20 17.46 -25.89
C ALA A 262 -17.13 17.14 -24.39
N ILE A 263 -17.22 18.15 -23.52
CA ILE A 263 -17.24 17.97 -22.07
C ILE A 263 -18.47 17.16 -21.64
N LYS A 264 -19.66 17.48 -22.14
CA LYS A 264 -20.88 16.74 -21.83
C LYS A 264 -20.84 15.29 -22.29
N LEU A 265 -20.31 15.03 -23.48
CA LEU A 265 -20.14 13.67 -23.99
C LEU A 265 -19.15 12.87 -23.14
N LEU A 266 -18.10 13.51 -22.64
CA LEU A 266 -17.14 12.89 -21.72
C LEU A 266 -17.72 12.52 -20.36
N GLU A 267 -18.83 13.13 -19.91
CA GLU A 267 -19.51 12.71 -18.68
C GLU A 267 -20.13 11.32 -18.80
N TYR A 268 -20.39 10.86 -20.02
CA TYR A 268 -20.89 9.53 -20.32
C TYR A 268 -19.77 8.49 -20.52
N GLU A 269 -18.49 8.89 -20.56
CA GLU A 269 -17.39 7.94 -20.68
C GLU A 269 -17.13 7.24 -19.33
N PRO A 270 -17.29 5.90 -19.24
CA PRO A 270 -17.09 5.18 -17.99
C PRO A 270 -15.62 5.04 -17.58
N ARG A 271 -14.68 5.21 -18.52
CA ARG A 271 -13.24 5.05 -18.28
C ARG A 271 -12.57 6.39 -17.99
N SER A 272 -12.32 6.66 -16.72
CA SER A 272 -11.63 7.89 -16.28
C SER A 272 -10.25 8.08 -16.94
N GLY A 273 -9.52 7.00 -17.21
CA GLY A 273 -8.23 7.04 -17.90
C GLY A 273 -8.31 7.55 -19.35
N GLU A 274 -9.46 7.46 -20.00
CA GLU A 274 -9.70 8.04 -21.34
C GLU A 274 -10.27 9.46 -21.26
N GLN A 275 -11.02 9.74 -20.19
CA GLN A 275 -11.64 11.04 -19.95
C GLN A 275 -10.62 12.13 -19.63
N VAL A 276 -9.71 11.86 -18.68
CA VAL A 276 -8.78 12.84 -18.13
C VAL A 276 -7.79 13.37 -19.18
N PRO A 277 -7.13 12.54 -20.03
CA PRO A 277 -6.23 13.05 -21.06
C PRO A 277 -6.91 13.99 -22.05
N LEU A 278 -8.16 13.73 -22.43
CA LEU A 278 -8.91 14.62 -23.32
C LEU A 278 -9.26 15.94 -22.62
N LEU A 279 -9.65 15.92 -21.34
CA LEU A 279 -9.89 17.13 -20.55
C LEU A 279 -8.63 18.02 -20.46
N LEU A 280 -7.45 17.41 -20.29
CA LEU A 280 -6.18 18.12 -20.32
C LEU A 280 -5.91 18.76 -21.68
N LYS A 281 -6.10 18.01 -22.79
CA LYS A 281 -5.97 18.53 -24.16
C LYS A 281 -6.89 19.74 -24.41
N MET A 282 -8.09 19.73 -23.85
CA MET A 282 -9.07 20.82 -23.94
C MET A 282 -8.77 22.00 -22.98
N LYS A 283 -7.63 22.00 -22.27
CA LYS A 283 -7.24 23.00 -21.27
C LYS A 283 -8.24 23.14 -20.11
N ARG A 284 -9.00 22.08 -19.81
CA ARG A 284 -9.94 22.03 -18.67
C ARG A 284 -9.26 21.44 -17.43
N SER A 285 -8.14 22.04 -17.03
CA SER A 285 -7.24 21.57 -15.97
C SER A 285 -7.92 21.27 -14.63
N LYS A 286 -8.78 22.18 -14.14
CA LYS A 286 -9.49 22.00 -12.86
C LYS A 286 -10.44 20.80 -12.88
N LEU A 287 -11.16 20.63 -14.00
CA LEU A 287 -12.09 19.53 -14.20
C LEU A 287 -11.35 18.20 -14.40
N ALA A 288 -10.21 18.20 -15.11
CA ALA A 288 -9.36 17.04 -15.25
C ALA A 288 -8.86 16.53 -13.89
N LEU A 289 -8.44 17.46 -13.01
CA LEU A 289 -7.99 17.12 -11.67
C LEU A 289 -9.12 16.56 -10.80
N SER A 290 -10.30 17.18 -10.82
CA SER A 290 -11.44 16.67 -10.05
C SER A 290 -11.87 15.28 -10.53
N LYS A 291 -11.90 15.04 -11.85
CA LYS A 291 -12.22 13.72 -12.42
C LYS A 291 -11.17 12.66 -12.13
N ALA A 292 -9.88 13.03 -12.10
CA ALA A 292 -8.82 12.12 -11.67
C ALA A 292 -9.00 11.74 -10.18
N ILE A 293 -9.33 12.69 -9.31
CA ILE A 293 -9.58 12.41 -7.88
C ILE A 293 -10.83 11.51 -7.71
N GLU A 294 -11.93 11.83 -8.40
CA GLU A 294 -13.16 11.02 -8.37
C GLU A 294 -12.94 9.58 -8.83
N SER A 295 -11.97 9.34 -9.72
CA SER A 295 -11.63 8.00 -10.20
C SER A 295 -10.98 7.11 -9.14
N GLY A 296 -10.37 7.71 -8.11
CA GLY A 296 -9.58 7.01 -7.11
C GLY A 296 -8.25 6.44 -7.62
N ASP A 297 -7.88 6.69 -8.87
CA ASP A 297 -6.60 6.27 -9.46
C ASP A 297 -5.49 7.27 -9.12
N THR A 298 -4.58 6.86 -8.24
CA THR A 298 -3.44 7.68 -7.81
C THR A 298 -2.51 8.05 -8.96
N ASP A 299 -2.31 7.16 -9.92
CA ASP A 299 -1.41 7.40 -11.06
C ASP A 299 -2.01 8.44 -12.00
N LEU A 300 -3.33 8.40 -12.16
CA LEU A 300 -4.05 9.41 -12.94
C LEU A 300 -3.99 10.79 -12.25
N VAL A 301 -4.12 10.84 -10.92
CA VAL A 301 -3.94 12.10 -10.17
C VAL A 301 -2.51 12.63 -10.34
N TYR A 302 -1.49 11.77 -10.19
CA TYR A 302 -0.10 12.19 -10.43
C TYR A 302 0.13 12.69 -11.85
N THR A 303 -0.44 12.03 -12.84
CA THR A 303 -0.37 12.44 -14.25
C THR A 303 -0.89 13.86 -14.43
N VAL A 304 -2.06 14.17 -13.85
CA VAL A 304 -2.63 15.52 -13.92
C VAL A 304 -1.76 16.52 -13.16
N VAL A 305 -1.39 16.23 -11.91
CA VAL A 305 -0.61 17.16 -11.08
C VAL A 305 0.73 17.50 -11.72
N LEU A 306 1.46 16.51 -12.26
CA LEU A 306 2.73 16.74 -12.95
C LEU A 306 2.56 17.53 -14.25
N HIS A 307 1.49 17.27 -15.00
CA HIS A 307 1.16 18.08 -16.17
C HIS A 307 0.87 19.54 -15.79
N LEU A 308 0.09 19.78 -14.74
CA LEU A 308 -0.21 21.13 -14.24
C LEU A 308 1.04 21.86 -13.76
N LYS A 309 1.99 21.16 -13.15
CA LYS A 309 3.26 21.74 -12.72
C LYS A 309 4.09 22.28 -13.88
N ASN A 310 4.04 21.63 -15.05
CA ASN A 310 4.78 22.04 -16.23
C ASN A 310 4.09 23.17 -17.01
N GLU A 311 2.77 23.23 -16.99
CA GLU A 311 1.98 24.21 -17.74
C GLU A 311 1.70 25.50 -16.96
N LEU A 312 1.55 25.41 -15.63
CA LEU A 312 1.19 26.55 -14.79
C LEU A 312 2.43 27.18 -14.16
N ASN A 313 2.37 28.49 -13.93
CA ASN A 313 3.35 29.12 -13.04
C ASN A 313 3.20 28.59 -11.60
N ARG A 314 4.27 28.70 -10.82
CA ARG A 314 4.35 28.16 -9.45
C ARG A 314 3.19 28.63 -8.54
N GLY A 315 2.81 29.91 -8.61
CA GLY A 315 1.73 30.45 -7.78
C GLY A 315 0.36 29.89 -8.13
N THR A 316 0.00 29.87 -9.41
CA THR A 316 -1.27 29.33 -9.91
C THR A 316 -1.35 27.82 -9.69
N PHE A 317 -0.23 27.10 -9.82
CA PHE A 317 -0.14 25.68 -9.52
C PHE A 317 -0.50 25.39 -8.04
N PHE A 318 0.16 26.06 -7.10
CA PHE A 318 -0.13 25.86 -5.67
C PHE A 318 -1.54 26.28 -5.29
N MET A 319 -2.04 27.40 -5.79
CA MET A 319 -3.43 27.82 -5.58
C MET A 319 -4.42 26.78 -6.10
N THR A 320 -4.12 26.11 -7.21
CA THR A 320 -4.97 25.03 -7.73
C THR A 320 -4.96 23.80 -6.82
N LEU A 321 -3.78 23.42 -6.31
CA LEU A 321 -3.64 22.28 -5.39
C LEU A 321 -4.24 22.55 -4.00
N GLN A 322 -4.13 23.76 -3.45
CA GLN A 322 -4.72 24.11 -2.16
C GLN A 322 -6.25 23.93 -2.15
N ASN A 323 -6.91 24.18 -3.28
CA ASN A 323 -8.34 23.94 -3.45
C ASN A 323 -8.70 22.44 -3.59
N GLN A 324 -7.72 21.54 -3.64
CA GLN A 324 -7.89 20.10 -3.86
C GLN A 324 -7.00 19.30 -2.88
N PRO A 325 -7.47 19.06 -1.63
CA PRO A 325 -6.62 18.53 -0.55
C PRO A 325 -6.05 17.14 -0.84
N VAL A 326 -6.77 16.30 -1.60
CA VAL A 326 -6.29 14.97 -2.01
C VAL A 326 -5.12 15.07 -2.99
N ALA A 327 -5.18 16.00 -3.95
CA ALA A 327 -4.08 16.23 -4.88
C ALA A 327 -2.86 16.83 -4.16
N LEU A 328 -3.09 17.77 -3.23
CA LEU A 328 -2.02 18.37 -2.43
C LEU A 328 -1.32 17.33 -1.54
N SER A 329 -2.06 16.41 -0.91
CA SER A 329 -1.46 15.38 -0.06
C SER A 329 -0.59 14.41 -0.88
N LEU A 330 -1.07 13.99 -2.05
CA LEU A 330 -0.30 13.17 -2.99
C LEU A 330 0.93 13.91 -3.52
N TYR A 331 0.81 15.21 -3.81
CA TYR A 331 1.94 16.03 -4.23
C TYR A 331 2.99 16.19 -3.14
N ARG A 332 2.59 16.43 -1.88
CA ARG A 332 3.51 16.44 -0.73
C ARG A 332 4.27 15.12 -0.60
N GLN A 333 3.58 13.99 -0.80
CA GLN A 333 4.22 12.67 -0.79
C GLN A 333 5.25 12.53 -1.91
N PHE A 334 4.95 13.03 -3.11
CA PHE A 334 5.93 13.09 -4.21
C PHE A 334 7.15 13.96 -3.85
N CYS A 335 6.92 15.15 -3.29
CA CYS A 335 8.00 16.07 -2.89
C CYS A 335 8.90 15.49 -1.79
N LYS A 336 8.38 14.67 -0.87
CA LYS A 336 9.20 13.98 0.16
C LYS A 336 10.33 13.14 -0.45
N HIS A 337 10.10 12.55 -1.62
CA HIS A 337 11.07 11.68 -2.29
C HIS A 337 11.95 12.42 -3.30
N GLN A 338 11.37 13.35 -4.06
CA GLN A 338 12.05 13.95 -5.22
C GLN A 338 12.50 15.41 -4.99
N GLU A 339 11.75 16.20 -4.20
CA GLU A 339 11.87 17.66 -4.17
C GLU A 339 11.74 18.24 -2.75
N ARG A 340 12.77 18.02 -1.93
CA ARG A 340 12.79 18.41 -0.51
C ARG A 340 12.64 19.91 -0.27
N GLU A 341 13.25 20.77 -1.07
CA GLU A 341 13.12 22.23 -0.92
C GLU A 341 11.70 22.71 -1.24
N THR A 342 11.06 22.12 -2.27
CA THR A 342 9.67 22.45 -2.59
C THR A 342 8.73 22.01 -1.46
N LEU A 343 9.03 20.89 -0.80
CA LEU A 343 8.29 20.45 0.38
C LEU A 343 8.42 21.45 1.54
N LYS A 344 9.62 21.98 1.79
CA LYS A 344 9.86 23.00 2.81
C LYS A 344 9.03 24.27 2.53
N ASP A 345 9.03 24.73 1.28
CA ASP A 345 8.23 25.89 0.89
C ASP A 345 6.72 25.67 1.11
N LEU A 346 6.23 24.47 0.79
CA LEU A 346 4.85 24.08 1.06
C LEU A 346 4.53 24.15 2.56
N TYR A 347 5.40 23.59 3.40
CA TYR A 347 5.20 23.65 4.85
C TYR A 347 5.24 25.09 5.39
N ASN A 348 6.09 25.96 4.83
CA ASN A 348 6.09 27.39 5.16
C ASN A 348 4.80 28.09 4.76
N GLN A 349 4.27 27.82 3.56
CA GLN A 349 3.03 28.45 3.08
C GLN A 349 1.80 28.02 3.88
N ASP A 350 1.80 26.79 4.38
CA ASP A 350 0.68 26.22 5.14
C ASP A 350 0.80 26.48 6.66
N ASP A 351 1.80 27.26 7.11
CA ASP A 351 2.17 27.45 8.52
C ASP A 351 2.28 26.13 9.30
N ASN A 352 2.76 25.08 8.62
CA ASN A 352 2.92 23.75 9.21
C ASN A 352 4.26 23.65 9.93
N HIS A 353 4.36 24.38 11.03
CA HIS A 353 5.56 24.47 11.88
C HIS A 353 6.01 23.10 12.42
N GLN A 354 5.08 22.17 12.66
CA GLN A 354 5.40 20.81 13.10
C GLN A 354 6.26 20.08 12.06
N GLU A 355 5.85 20.14 10.79
CA GLU A 355 6.58 19.49 9.70
C GLU A 355 7.85 20.24 9.30
N LEU A 356 7.89 21.57 9.46
CA LEU A 356 9.13 22.35 9.33
C LEU A 356 10.18 21.94 10.37
N GLY A 357 9.77 21.75 11.63
CA GLY A 357 10.65 21.21 12.67
C GLY A 357 11.22 19.84 12.27
N ASN A 358 10.35 18.92 11.83
CA ASN A 358 10.77 17.59 11.35
C ASN A 358 11.75 17.67 10.17
N PHE A 359 11.51 18.59 9.22
CA PHE A 359 12.39 18.83 8.09
C PHE A 359 13.79 19.27 8.54
N HIS A 360 13.85 20.23 9.46
CA HIS A 360 15.11 20.76 10.00
C HIS A 360 15.89 19.71 10.79
N VAL A 361 15.21 18.86 11.57
CA VAL A 361 15.84 17.72 12.22
C VAL A 361 16.45 16.77 11.19
N HIS A 362 15.71 16.41 10.14
CA HIS A 362 16.22 15.52 9.10
C HIS A 362 17.40 16.11 8.33
N SER A 363 17.32 17.40 7.96
CA SER A 363 18.42 18.09 7.27
C SER A 363 19.68 18.16 8.13
N SER A 364 19.54 18.26 9.46
CA SER A 364 20.68 18.31 10.38
C SER A 364 21.60 17.08 10.28
N TYR A 365 21.06 15.90 9.95
CA TYR A 365 21.86 14.68 9.78
C TYR A 365 22.59 14.61 8.44
N SER A 366 22.28 15.51 7.50
CA SER A 366 23.02 15.65 6.24
C SER A 366 24.21 16.62 6.39
N GLU A 367 24.27 17.38 7.49
CA GLU A 367 25.35 18.32 7.77
C GLU A 367 26.62 17.61 8.24
N LYS A 368 27.76 18.00 7.68
CA LYS A 368 29.08 17.41 8.02
C LYS A 368 29.73 18.07 9.23
N ARG A 369 29.39 19.34 9.50
CA ARG A 369 29.96 20.14 10.59
C ARG A 369 28.99 20.22 11.75
N ILE A 370 29.52 20.19 12.97
CA ILE A 370 28.70 20.23 14.19
C ILE A 370 27.97 21.57 14.30
N GLU A 371 28.63 22.67 13.95
CA GLU A 371 28.05 24.01 14.01
C GLU A 371 26.84 24.14 13.08
N GLY A 372 26.95 23.60 11.85
CA GLY A 372 25.85 23.56 10.88
C GLY A 372 24.70 22.68 11.37
N ARG A 373 25.00 21.51 11.94
CA ARG A 373 24.01 20.61 12.51
C ARG A 373 23.28 21.23 13.69
N VAL A 374 24.00 21.88 14.60
CA VAL A 374 23.42 22.60 15.75
C VAL A 374 22.54 23.75 15.28
N ALA A 375 22.96 24.52 14.27
CA ALA A 375 22.12 25.59 13.71
C ALA A 375 20.82 25.05 13.08
N ALA A 376 20.89 23.94 12.35
CA ALA A 376 19.71 23.28 11.80
C ALA A 376 18.76 22.77 12.90
N LEU A 377 19.30 22.14 13.95
CA LEU A 377 18.50 21.71 15.11
C LEU A 377 17.91 22.92 15.87
N GLN A 378 18.61 24.04 15.95
CA GLN A 378 18.07 25.26 16.57
C GLN A 378 16.86 25.80 15.79
N ASN A 379 16.94 25.82 14.46
CA ASN A 379 15.77 26.16 13.63
C ASN A 379 14.61 25.19 13.88
N ALA A 380 14.89 23.89 14.07
CA ALA A 380 13.84 22.92 14.41
C ALA A 380 13.18 23.22 15.76
N VAL A 381 13.96 23.60 16.78
CA VAL A 381 13.45 24.01 18.10
C VAL A 381 12.49 25.18 17.97
N ASP A 382 12.90 26.22 17.25
CA ASP A 382 12.10 27.44 17.06
C ASP A 382 10.76 27.11 16.37
N GLU A 383 10.78 26.26 15.34
CA GLU A 383 9.58 25.78 14.65
C GLU A 383 8.70 24.91 15.55
N TYR A 384 9.26 24.00 16.37
CA TYR A 384 8.46 23.20 17.30
C TYR A 384 7.78 24.05 18.38
N TYR A 385 8.41 25.13 18.85
CA TYR A 385 7.76 26.08 19.75
C TYR A 385 6.60 26.83 19.07
N LYS A 386 6.77 27.28 17.82
CA LYS A 386 5.67 27.84 17.02
C LYS A 386 4.52 26.83 16.84
N ALA A 387 4.86 25.55 16.66
CA ALA A 387 3.90 24.44 16.60
C ALA A 387 3.26 24.06 17.94
N LYS A 388 3.69 24.68 19.06
CA LYS A 388 3.29 24.32 20.44
C LYS A 388 3.60 22.86 20.81
N ASN A 389 4.62 22.26 20.18
CA ASN A 389 5.09 20.92 20.49
C ASN A 389 6.29 20.97 21.46
N GLU A 390 5.99 21.16 22.75
CA GLU A 390 7.02 21.26 23.78
C GLU A 390 7.91 20.03 23.88
N PHE A 391 7.35 18.84 23.64
CA PHE A 391 8.12 17.60 23.73
C PHE A 391 9.21 17.56 22.65
N ALA A 392 8.85 17.83 21.39
CA ALA A 392 9.80 17.82 20.29
C ALA A 392 10.84 18.94 20.44
N ALA A 393 10.42 20.13 20.88
CA ALA A 393 11.34 21.23 21.18
C ALA A 393 12.37 20.83 22.24
N LYS A 394 11.92 20.38 23.43
CA LYS A 394 12.81 19.96 24.53
C LYS A 394 13.71 18.79 24.16
N ALA A 395 13.18 17.79 23.45
CA ALA A 395 13.99 16.66 22.97
C ALA A 395 15.09 17.11 21.99
N THR A 396 14.81 18.10 21.15
CA THR A 396 15.78 18.66 20.20
C THR A 396 16.81 19.53 20.92
N GLU A 397 16.43 20.30 21.93
CA GLU A 397 17.34 21.04 22.82
C GLU A 397 18.30 20.10 23.55
N ASP A 398 17.78 19.00 24.13
CA ASP A 398 18.59 17.98 24.77
C ASP A 398 19.57 17.33 23.78
N GLN A 399 19.14 17.10 22.53
CA GLN A 399 20.04 16.60 21.48
C GLN A 399 21.16 17.60 21.15
N ILE A 400 20.86 18.90 21.06
CA ILE A 400 21.87 19.95 20.87
C ILE A 400 22.87 19.95 22.02
N LYS A 401 22.37 19.89 23.27
CA LYS A 401 23.20 19.83 24.48
C LYS A 401 24.11 18.59 24.47
N LEU A 402 23.58 17.43 24.11
CA LEU A 402 24.34 16.18 24.03
C LEU A 402 25.45 16.25 22.97
N LEU A 403 25.14 16.75 21.78
CA LEU A 403 26.13 16.90 20.70
C LEU A 403 27.31 17.80 21.11
N ARG A 404 27.03 18.94 21.75
CA ARG A 404 28.07 19.84 22.26
C ARG A 404 28.93 19.17 23.33
N LEU A 405 28.32 18.45 24.26
CA LEU A 405 29.04 17.71 25.30
C LEU A 405 29.91 16.59 24.70
N GLN A 406 29.36 15.79 23.77
CA GLN A 406 30.10 14.73 23.09
C GLN A 406 31.30 15.27 22.31
N ARG A 407 31.18 16.46 21.71
CA ARG A 407 32.31 17.12 21.05
C ARG A 407 33.43 17.42 22.04
N HIS A 408 33.12 18.01 23.19
CA HIS A 408 34.11 18.26 24.23
C HIS A 408 34.70 16.97 24.82
N LEU A 409 33.89 15.91 25.01
CA LEU A 409 34.38 14.61 25.47
C LEU A 409 35.37 14.00 24.46
N GLN A 410 35.11 14.15 23.17
CA GLN A 410 35.99 13.67 22.11
C GLN A 410 37.33 14.43 22.09
N GLU A 411 37.31 15.74 22.38
CA GLU A 411 38.53 16.55 22.50
C GLU A 411 39.33 16.21 23.78
N ASP A 412 38.63 16.03 24.91
CA ASP A 412 39.25 15.72 26.21
C ASP A 412 39.89 14.32 26.26
N PHE A 413 39.29 13.34 25.58
CA PHE A 413 39.64 11.93 25.71
C PHE A 413 40.20 11.29 24.44
N ASP A 414 40.30 12.05 23.35
CA ASP A 414 40.78 11.59 22.03
C ASP A 414 40.09 10.29 21.57
N LYS A 415 38.76 10.23 21.76
CA LYS A 415 37.92 9.05 21.48
C LYS A 415 36.61 9.46 20.81
N PRO A 416 36.04 8.62 19.92
CA PRO A 416 34.79 8.92 19.25
C PRO A 416 33.61 8.84 20.23
N TYR A 417 33.05 10.01 20.58
CA TYR A 417 31.85 10.13 21.41
C TYR A 417 30.64 10.67 20.65
N LEU A 418 30.85 11.29 19.49
CA LEU A 418 29.80 11.88 18.67
C LEU A 418 28.78 10.83 18.21
N ASP A 419 27.51 11.25 18.18
CA ASP A 419 26.35 10.47 17.69
C ASP A 419 25.99 9.22 18.50
N LEU A 420 26.70 8.95 19.60
CA LEU A 420 26.25 7.98 20.57
C LEU A 420 24.92 8.44 21.19
N SER A 421 24.06 7.50 21.55
CA SER A 421 22.92 7.84 22.41
C SER A 421 23.42 8.32 23.77
N LEU A 422 22.58 9.05 24.53
CA LEU A 422 22.91 9.40 25.91
C LEU A 422 23.25 8.16 26.76
N HIS A 423 22.56 7.03 26.51
CA HIS A 423 22.83 5.76 27.18
C HIS A 423 24.25 5.26 26.86
N ASP A 424 24.60 5.21 25.57
CA ASP A 424 25.89 4.69 25.13
C ASP A 424 27.04 5.61 25.53
N THR A 425 26.80 6.93 25.55
CA THR A 425 27.75 7.93 26.04
C THR A 425 28.09 7.67 27.51
N VAL A 426 27.07 7.52 28.37
CA VAL A 426 27.26 7.24 29.81
C VAL A 426 27.90 5.87 30.02
N SER A 427 27.49 4.85 29.27
CA SER A 427 28.06 3.50 29.35
C SER A 427 29.55 3.50 29.00
N THR A 428 29.92 4.15 27.89
CA THR A 428 31.31 4.27 27.43
C THR A 428 32.18 5.00 28.45
N LEU A 429 31.69 6.09 29.04
CA LEU A 429 32.42 6.80 30.11
C LEU A 429 32.68 5.91 31.34
N ILE A 430 31.72 5.06 31.72
CA ILE A 430 31.90 4.14 32.85
C ILE A 430 32.89 3.03 32.50
N LEU A 431 32.81 2.49 31.27
CA LEU A 431 33.76 1.49 30.76
C LEU A 431 35.18 2.04 30.69
N ASP A 432 35.33 3.33 30.40
CA ASP A 432 36.61 4.05 30.41
C ASP A 432 37.09 4.44 31.83
N GLY A 433 36.22 4.32 32.85
CA GLY A 433 36.54 4.65 34.25
C GLY A 433 36.30 6.12 34.64
N HIS A 434 35.65 6.90 33.77
CA HIS A 434 35.32 8.32 34.01
C HIS A 434 34.00 8.49 34.78
N HIS A 435 33.91 7.88 35.97
CA HIS A 435 32.70 7.80 36.80
C HIS A 435 32.08 9.15 37.16
N LYS A 436 32.91 10.17 37.41
CA LYS A 436 32.45 11.53 37.76
C LYS A 436 31.72 12.21 36.60
N LYS A 437 32.26 12.12 35.37
CA LYS A 437 31.62 12.69 34.17
C LYS A 437 30.33 11.93 33.84
N ALA A 438 30.31 10.60 33.98
CA ALA A 438 29.10 9.81 33.82
C ALA A 438 27.98 10.21 34.82
N GLU A 439 28.34 10.49 36.07
CA GLU A 439 27.40 10.96 37.08
C GLU A 439 26.90 12.39 36.81
N GLN A 440 27.75 13.27 36.27
CA GLN A 440 27.35 14.59 35.81
C GLN A 440 26.28 14.49 34.70
N LEU A 441 26.52 13.67 33.66
CA LEU A 441 25.54 13.44 32.58
C LEU A 441 24.21 12.88 33.10
N TYR A 442 24.24 11.98 34.08
CA TYR A 442 23.04 11.47 34.75
C TYR A 442 22.19 12.59 35.36
N ARG A 443 22.83 13.56 36.02
CA ARG A 443 22.14 14.71 36.63
C ARG A 443 21.67 15.72 35.57
N ASP A 444 22.54 16.05 34.63
CA ASP A 444 22.32 17.09 33.62
C ASP A 444 21.19 16.75 32.64
N PHE A 445 20.99 15.47 32.33
CA PHE A 445 19.91 14.97 31.48
C PHE A 445 18.77 14.32 32.26
N LYS A 446 18.81 14.37 33.60
CA LYS A 446 17.77 13.84 34.49
C LYS A 446 17.39 12.39 34.13
N ILE A 447 18.39 11.54 33.89
CA ILE A 447 18.16 10.14 33.51
C ILE A 447 17.40 9.45 34.66
N PRO A 448 16.29 8.73 34.40
CA PRO A 448 15.54 8.06 35.45
C PRO A 448 16.42 7.13 36.30
N ASP A 449 16.28 7.23 37.63
CA ASP A 449 17.09 6.49 38.60
C ASP A 449 17.18 4.99 38.30
N LYS A 450 16.04 4.33 38.04
CA LYS A 450 16.03 2.90 37.68
C LYS A 450 16.88 2.60 36.45
N ARG A 451 16.84 3.45 35.42
CA ARG A 451 17.59 3.27 34.17
C ARG A 451 19.08 3.47 34.39
N TYR A 452 19.48 4.54 35.09
CA TYR A 452 20.88 4.80 35.39
C TYR A 452 21.49 3.69 36.25
N TRP A 453 20.75 3.18 37.24
CA TRP A 453 21.22 2.08 38.08
C TRP A 453 21.50 0.81 37.29
N TRP A 454 20.57 0.39 36.43
CA TRP A 454 20.79 -0.75 35.52
C TRP A 454 21.98 -0.53 34.59
N LEU A 455 22.09 0.66 33.99
CA LEU A 455 23.21 1.01 33.11
C LEU A 455 24.55 0.91 33.86
N LYS A 456 24.65 1.57 35.01
CA LYS A 456 25.90 1.67 35.79
C LYS A 456 26.38 0.30 36.27
N ILE A 457 25.50 -0.55 36.80
CA ILE A 457 25.93 -1.88 37.27
C ILE A 457 26.35 -2.81 36.12
N ASN A 458 25.68 -2.73 34.96
CA ASN A 458 26.07 -3.51 33.78
C ASN A 458 27.44 -3.05 33.25
N ALA A 459 27.66 -1.74 33.15
CA ALA A 459 28.92 -1.19 32.68
C ALA A 459 30.09 -1.48 33.66
N LEU A 460 29.88 -1.31 34.97
CA LEU A 460 30.88 -1.64 35.99
C LEU A 460 31.24 -3.13 35.99
N ALA A 461 30.26 -4.03 35.87
CA ALA A 461 30.52 -5.47 35.77
C ALA A 461 31.27 -5.84 34.49
N THR A 462 30.95 -5.20 33.37
CA THR A 462 31.63 -5.43 32.09
C THR A 462 33.08 -4.98 32.14
N ARG A 463 33.36 -3.85 32.82
CA ARG A 463 34.73 -3.39 33.10
C ARG A 463 35.45 -4.26 34.13
N GLY A 464 34.72 -4.95 35.00
CA GLY A 464 35.28 -5.68 36.15
C GLY A 464 35.59 -4.78 37.36
N ASP A 465 35.05 -3.57 37.39
CA ASP A 465 35.25 -2.60 38.48
C ASP A 465 34.29 -2.87 39.65
N TRP A 466 34.54 -3.99 40.33
CA TRP A 466 33.70 -4.50 41.42
C TRP A 466 33.79 -3.63 42.68
N GLU A 467 34.91 -2.94 42.91
CA GLU A 467 35.09 -2.03 44.04
C GLU A 467 34.15 -0.83 43.94
N GLU A 468 34.08 -0.20 42.77
CA GLU A 468 33.14 0.89 42.52
C GLU A 468 31.69 0.40 42.51
N MET A 469 31.42 -0.83 42.08
CA MET A 469 30.09 -1.43 42.21
C MET A 469 29.68 -1.57 43.69
N GLU A 470 30.59 -2.03 44.56
CA GLU A 470 30.32 -2.16 45.98
C GLU A 470 30.06 -0.79 46.62
N LYS A 471 30.90 0.21 46.33
CA LYS A 471 30.70 1.60 46.79
C LYS A 471 29.36 2.15 46.30
N PHE A 472 29.02 1.95 45.03
CA PHE A 472 27.77 2.39 44.45
C PHE A 472 26.56 1.73 45.14
N SER A 473 26.64 0.44 45.46
CA SER A 473 25.58 -0.27 46.18
C SER A 473 25.29 0.32 47.57
N LYS A 474 26.28 0.98 48.20
CA LYS A 474 26.19 1.59 49.54
C LYS A 474 25.77 3.06 49.48
N SER A 475 25.82 3.70 48.31
CA SER A 475 25.59 5.14 48.16
C SER A 475 24.16 5.59 48.50
N LYS A 476 23.15 4.87 48.00
CA LYS A 476 21.72 5.07 48.33
C LYS A 476 20.96 3.76 48.17
N LYS A 477 19.74 3.69 48.73
CA LYS A 477 18.87 2.53 48.57
C LYS A 477 18.59 2.29 47.08
N SER A 478 18.86 1.08 46.60
CA SER A 478 18.73 0.76 45.18
C SER A 478 17.26 0.80 44.72
N PRO A 479 16.91 1.59 43.70
CA PRO A 479 15.56 1.65 43.12
C PRO A 479 15.19 0.42 42.27
N ILE A 480 16.19 -0.43 41.96
CA ILE A 480 16.03 -1.69 41.20
C ILE A 480 16.14 -2.92 42.12
N GLY A 481 16.31 -2.71 43.43
CA GLY A 481 16.61 -3.77 44.38
C GLY A 481 18.05 -4.31 44.25
N TYR A 482 18.36 -5.37 44.99
CA TYR A 482 19.70 -5.96 45.02
C TYR A 482 19.81 -7.28 44.24
N LEU A 483 18.69 -7.87 43.81
CA LEU A 483 18.71 -9.08 42.97
C LEU A 483 19.45 -8.85 41.65
N PRO A 484 19.28 -7.71 40.93
CA PRO A 484 20.07 -7.41 39.73
C PRO A 484 21.59 -7.42 39.96
N PHE A 485 22.06 -6.96 41.11
CA PHE A 485 23.50 -6.99 41.45
C PHE A 485 24.01 -8.43 41.57
N VAL A 486 23.21 -9.32 42.17
CA VAL A 486 23.53 -10.75 42.27
C VAL A 486 23.56 -11.39 40.87
N GLU A 487 22.52 -11.19 40.07
CA GLU A 487 22.39 -11.77 38.73
C GLU A 487 23.55 -11.35 37.81
N ILE A 488 23.92 -10.06 37.84
CA ILE A 488 25.03 -9.53 37.03
C ILE A 488 26.38 -10.02 37.52
N ALA A 489 26.63 -10.02 38.84
CA ALA A 489 27.89 -10.53 39.39
C ALA A 489 28.09 -12.02 39.05
N VAL A 490 27.03 -12.84 39.13
CA VAL A 490 27.06 -14.25 38.72
C VAL A 490 27.28 -14.39 37.22
N LYS A 491 26.64 -13.56 36.38
CA LYS A 491 26.80 -13.56 34.93
C LYS A 491 28.25 -13.30 34.50
N HIS A 492 28.98 -12.46 35.22
CA HIS A 492 30.40 -12.18 34.99
C HIS A 492 31.33 -13.06 35.85
N HIS A 493 30.84 -14.22 36.32
CA HIS A 493 31.59 -15.23 37.08
C HIS A 493 32.18 -14.77 38.43
N ASN A 494 31.76 -13.63 38.96
CA ASN A 494 32.19 -13.15 40.27
C ASN A 494 31.18 -13.53 41.38
N ARG A 495 31.25 -14.80 41.82
CA ARG A 495 30.38 -15.30 42.90
C ARG A 495 30.70 -14.68 44.27
N TYR A 496 31.94 -14.24 44.50
CA TYR A 496 32.33 -13.59 45.75
C TYR A 496 31.59 -12.27 45.92
N GLU A 497 31.55 -11.46 44.87
CA GLU A 497 30.83 -10.20 44.85
C GLU A 497 29.30 -10.42 44.96
N ALA A 498 28.78 -11.44 44.27
CA ALA A 498 27.37 -11.82 44.37
C ALA A 498 26.92 -12.19 45.80
N LYS A 499 27.79 -12.85 46.60
CA LYS A 499 27.52 -13.19 48.01
C LYS A 499 27.26 -11.95 48.88
N LYS A 500 27.87 -10.80 48.58
CA LYS A 500 27.69 -9.55 49.34
C LYS A 500 26.29 -8.97 49.19
N TYR A 501 25.63 -9.22 48.06
CA TYR A 501 24.31 -8.66 47.75
C TYR A 501 23.15 -9.58 48.09
N ALA A 502 23.34 -10.91 48.10
CA ALA A 502 22.29 -11.89 48.36
C ALA A 502 21.50 -11.65 49.68
N PRO A 503 22.12 -11.29 50.82
CA PRO A 503 21.40 -10.99 52.05
C PRO A 503 20.53 -9.72 51.98
N ARG A 504 20.89 -8.78 51.09
CA ARG A 504 20.21 -7.48 50.91
C ARG A 504 19.01 -7.59 49.97
N VAL A 505 18.81 -8.73 49.31
CA VAL A 505 17.64 -9.01 48.48
C VAL A 505 16.39 -9.14 49.37
N THR A 506 15.24 -8.72 48.82
CA THR A 506 13.96 -8.81 49.53
C THR A 506 13.63 -10.26 49.88
N PRO A 507 12.92 -10.52 50.98
CA PRO A 507 12.64 -11.88 51.45
C PRO A 507 12.05 -12.80 50.38
N GLU A 508 11.17 -12.27 49.53
CA GLU A 508 10.47 -13.01 48.47
C GLU A 508 11.44 -13.51 47.38
N GLN A 509 12.52 -12.77 47.14
CA GLN A 509 13.51 -13.06 46.09
C GLN A 509 14.81 -13.65 46.63
N ARG A 510 14.95 -13.74 47.96
CA ARG A 510 16.18 -14.15 48.64
C ARG A 510 16.58 -15.58 48.36
N VAL A 511 15.61 -16.50 48.29
CA VAL A 511 15.84 -17.90 47.93
C VAL A 511 16.47 -18.00 46.54
N LYS A 512 15.90 -17.28 45.55
CA LYS A 512 16.44 -17.19 44.19
C LYS A 512 17.89 -16.67 44.19
N ALA A 513 18.17 -15.62 44.97
CA ALA A 513 19.51 -15.06 45.08
C ALA A 513 20.55 -16.06 45.62
N PHE A 514 20.23 -16.79 46.69
CA PHE A 514 21.17 -17.78 47.26
C PHE A 514 21.39 -18.99 46.35
N ILE A 515 20.36 -19.42 45.62
CA ILE A 515 20.49 -20.46 44.58
C ILE A 515 21.46 -20.01 43.50
N LEU A 516 21.31 -18.79 42.97
CA LEU A 516 22.19 -18.24 41.93
C LEU A 516 23.65 -18.12 42.37
N VAL A 517 23.89 -17.82 43.64
CA VAL A 517 25.23 -17.71 44.22
C VAL A 517 25.89 -19.09 44.44
N GLY A 518 25.12 -20.18 44.38
CA GLY A 518 25.59 -21.54 44.63
C GLY A 518 25.73 -21.87 46.12
N CYS A 519 25.06 -21.12 47.00
CA CYS A 519 25.00 -21.40 48.43
C CYS A 519 23.80 -22.31 48.76
N VAL A 520 23.82 -23.56 48.30
CA VAL A 520 22.90 -24.60 48.78
C VAL A 520 23.67 -25.48 49.76
N GLY A 521 23.80 -25.01 51.01
CA GLY A 521 24.56 -25.72 52.05
C GLY A 521 24.72 -25.00 53.40
N ALA A 522 23.99 -23.92 53.68
CA ALA A 522 24.05 -23.20 54.96
C ALA A 522 22.65 -22.90 55.52
N GLY A 523 21.77 -23.91 55.48
CA GLY A 523 20.42 -23.89 56.06
C GLY A 523 20.28 -24.83 57.26
N GLY A 524 21.34 -25.02 58.05
CA GLY A 524 21.34 -25.93 59.20
C GLY A 524 22.19 -25.40 60.34
N ALA A 525 21.60 -24.53 61.17
CA ALA A 525 21.91 -24.38 62.59
C ALA A 525 20.91 -23.37 63.23
N PRO A 526 19.79 -23.82 63.83
CA PRO A 526 19.20 -23.10 64.93
C PRO A 526 19.96 -23.41 66.22
N GLY A 527 20.16 -22.37 67.05
CA GLY A 527 20.91 -22.41 68.29
C GLY A 527 20.41 -23.44 69.31
N GLY A 528 21.32 -23.76 70.23
CA GLY A 528 21.09 -24.69 71.34
C GLY A 528 19.87 -24.35 72.19
N ALA A 529 19.17 -25.40 72.60
CA ALA A 529 18.17 -25.44 73.67
C ALA A 529 18.85 -25.36 75.07
N PRO A 530 18.14 -25.35 76.22
CA PRO A 530 16.68 -25.53 76.39
C PRO A 530 15.99 -24.61 77.42
N GLY A 531 14.65 -24.56 77.36
CA GLY A 531 13.82 -24.21 78.51
C GLY A 531 12.43 -23.67 78.15
N GLY A 532 11.37 -24.40 78.55
CA GLY A 532 10.05 -23.80 78.80
C GLY A 532 8.89 -24.20 77.88
N ALA A 533 8.30 -25.37 78.17
CA ALA A 533 6.87 -25.61 78.41
C ALA A 533 5.75 -24.96 77.55
N ARG A 534 4.84 -25.85 77.09
CA ARG A 534 3.40 -25.67 76.75
C ARG A 534 3.12 -24.84 75.48
N GLY A 535 2.23 -25.20 74.56
CA GLY A 535 1.11 -26.13 74.52
C GLY A 535 -0.03 -25.45 73.75
N GLN A 536 -0.76 -26.22 72.92
CA GLN A 536 -1.99 -25.83 72.17
C GLN A 536 -1.72 -24.91 70.94
N GLY A 537 -2.31 -25.10 69.76
CA GLY A 537 -3.39 -25.95 69.28
C GLY A 537 -4.07 -25.23 68.11
N TRP A 538 -4.42 -25.98 67.05
CA TRP A 538 -5.51 -25.77 66.06
C TRP A 538 -5.66 -24.37 65.41
N GLY A 539 -5.89 -24.20 64.12
CA GLY A 539 -6.45 -25.08 63.11
C GLY A 539 -6.76 -24.26 61.86
N TRP A 540 -7.01 -24.99 60.79
CA TRP A 540 -7.42 -24.53 59.48
C TRP A 540 -8.71 -23.70 59.52
N VAL A 541 -8.78 -22.61 58.75
CA VAL A 541 -10.05 -22.18 58.14
C VAL A 541 -9.80 -21.74 56.69
N GLN A 542 -10.45 -22.48 55.81
CA GLN A 542 -10.57 -22.25 54.38
C GLN A 542 -11.77 -21.31 54.14
N ARG A 543 -11.64 -20.50 53.09
CA ARG A 543 -12.57 -19.53 52.48
C ARG A 543 -14.08 -19.84 52.60
N ARG A 544 -14.88 -18.78 52.75
CA ARG A 544 -15.83 -18.26 51.72
C ARG A 544 -16.62 -17.03 52.23
N SER A 545 -16.35 -15.86 51.65
CA SER A 545 -17.28 -14.94 50.96
C SER A 545 -16.54 -13.65 50.65
#